data_AF-A0A2T3W3K0-F1
#
_entry.id   AF-A0A2T3W3K0-F1
#
_cell.length_a   1.000
_cell.length_b   1.000
_cell.length_c   1.000
_cell.angle_alpha   90.00
_cell.angle_beta   90.00
_cell.angle_gamma   90.00
#
_symmetry.space_group_name_H-M   'P 1'
#
loop_
_entity.id
_entity.type
_entity.pdbx_description
1 polymer ?
#
loop_
_entity_poly.entity_id
_entity_poly.type
_entity_poly.pdbx_seq_one_letter_code
_entity_poly.pdbx_strand_id
1 'polypeptide(L)'
;MLDMMRSLATENLGLTPITCADAAFRRDPTNACYAAPYSADEFMTKAETLLTSKGFSSVTGWRDDYGVASTAVQYRGTPQRIGMYYARPTSFWDQPRYAELRALKAQGQVMVSVSETDPAERAE
;
A
#
# COMPACT_ATOMS: atom_id res chain seq x y z
N MET A 1 14.93 1.52 -2.32
CA MET A 1 13.90 0.57 -1.84
C MET A 1 12.52 0.94 -2.38
N LEU A 2 12.08 2.20 -2.26
CA LEU A 2 10.79 2.61 -2.82
C LEU A 2 10.66 2.31 -4.33
N ASP A 3 11.73 2.43 -5.12
CA ASP A 3 11.69 2.08 -6.56
C ASP A 3 11.51 0.58 -6.81
N MET A 4 12.11 -0.28 -5.98
CA MET A 4 11.84 -1.71 -6.01
C MET A 4 10.36 -1.98 -5.70
N MET A 5 9.81 -1.28 -4.71
CA MET A 5 8.40 -1.42 -4.36
C MET A 5 7.46 -0.85 -5.41
N ARG A 6 7.86 0.20 -6.14
CA ARG A 6 7.13 0.74 -7.29
C ARG A 6 7.06 -0.30 -8.42
N SER A 7 8.16 -0.97 -8.72
CA SER A 7 8.18 -2.07 -9.69
C SER A 7 7.32 -3.25 -9.20
N LEU A 8 7.40 -3.64 -7.92
CA LEU A 8 6.52 -4.68 -7.37
C LEU A 8 5.03 -4.31 -7.47
N ALA A 9 4.67 -3.08 -7.09
CA ALA A 9 3.31 -2.58 -7.17
C ALA A 9 2.75 -2.56 -8.60
N THR A 10 3.53 -2.07 -9.56
CA THR A 10 3.07 -1.88 -10.95
C THR A 10 3.17 -3.17 -11.76
N GLU A 11 4.30 -3.86 -11.75
CA GLU A 11 4.57 -5.01 -12.62
C GLU A 11 4.01 -6.33 -12.05
N ASN A 12 4.00 -6.50 -10.72
CA ASN A 12 3.60 -7.76 -10.10
C ASN A 12 2.17 -7.70 -9.56
N LEU A 13 1.77 -6.56 -9.01
CA LEU A 13 0.41 -6.36 -8.48
C LEU A 13 -0.51 -5.65 -9.49
N GLY A 14 -0.03 -5.19 -10.64
CA GLY A 14 -0.86 -4.56 -11.67
C GLY A 14 -1.53 -3.26 -11.21
N LEU A 15 -0.91 -2.57 -10.25
CA LEU A 15 -1.44 -1.33 -9.69
C LEU A 15 -1.11 -0.13 -10.60
N THR A 16 -2.04 0.81 -10.74
CA THR A 16 -1.84 2.02 -11.54
C THR A 16 -1.35 3.16 -10.63
N PRO A 17 -0.20 3.79 -10.88
CA PRO A 17 0.26 4.92 -10.08
C PRO A 17 -0.75 6.07 -10.09
N ILE A 18 -0.98 6.69 -8.93
CA ILE A 18 -1.85 7.86 -8.77
C ILE A 18 -1.23 8.87 -7.81
N THR A 19 -1.79 10.07 -7.79
CA THR A 19 -1.49 11.04 -6.74
C THR A 19 -2.06 10.58 -5.40
N CYS A 20 -1.27 10.63 -4.33
CA CYS A 20 -1.79 10.37 -2.99
C CYS A 20 -2.91 11.35 -2.63
N ALA A 21 -4.08 10.80 -2.28
CA ALA A 21 -5.26 11.57 -1.90
C ALA A 21 -5.06 12.37 -0.59
N ASP A 22 -4.27 11.85 0.35
CA ASP A 22 -3.87 12.57 1.55
C ASP A 22 -2.64 13.46 1.28
N ALA A 23 -2.70 14.71 1.72
CA ALA A 23 -1.63 15.68 1.54
C ALA A 23 -0.37 15.35 2.37
N ALA A 24 -0.52 14.72 3.54
CA ALA A 24 0.62 14.30 4.37
C ALA A 24 1.44 13.23 3.64
N PHE A 25 0.78 12.20 3.10
CA PHE A 25 1.45 11.13 2.34
C PHE A 25 2.04 11.64 1.02
N ARG A 26 1.41 12.62 0.37
CA ARG A 26 1.94 13.23 -0.86
C ARG A 26 3.27 13.95 -0.67
N ARG A 27 3.49 14.55 0.51
CA ARG A 27 4.71 15.32 0.81
C ARG A 27 5.88 14.45 1.24
N ASP A 28 5.61 13.24 1.70
CA ASP A 28 6.62 12.32 2.20
C ASP A 28 7.15 11.44 1.06
N PRO A 29 8.44 11.55 0.70
CA PRO A 29 9.04 10.85 -0.42
C PRO A 29 9.15 9.33 -0.22
N THR A 30 8.86 8.83 0.99
CA THR A 30 8.84 7.40 1.29
C THR A 30 7.52 6.72 0.93
N ASN A 31 6.52 7.51 0.54
CA ASN A 31 5.20 7.01 0.16
C ASN A 31 4.99 7.02 -1.36
N ALA A 32 4.22 6.06 -1.83
CA ALA A 32 3.69 6.01 -3.19
C ALA A 32 2.25 5.50 -3.15
N CYS A 33 1.38 6.08 -3.96
CA CYS A 33 -0.04 5.69 -4.00
C CYS A 33 -0.41 5.12 -5.37
N TYR A 34 -1.35 4.18 -5.35
CA TYR A 34 -1.80 3.47 -6.53
C TYR A 34 -3.31 3.21 -6.48
N ALA A 35 -3.91 3.07 -7.65
CA ALA A 35 -5.24 2.53 -7.86
C ALA A 35 -5.16 1.02 -8.08
N ALA A 36 -5.99 0.27 -7.37
CA ALA A 36 -6.20 -1.16 -7.57
C ALA A 36 -7.45 -1.39 -8.43
N PRO A 37 -7.38 -2.21 -9.49
CA PRO A 37 -8.54 -2.55 -10.34
C PRO A 37 -9.40 -3.70 -9.77
N TYR A 38 -8.93 -4.38 -8.73
CA TYR A 38 -9.53 -5.56 -8.13
C TYR A 38 -9.90 -5.32 -6.66
N SER A 39 -10.64 -6.26 -6.07
CA SER A 39 -11.14 -6.18 -4.70
C SER A 39 -10.05 -6.32 -3.64
N ALA A 40 -10.42 -6.03 -2.38
CA ALA A 40 -9.52 -6.15 -1.25
C ALA A 40 -9.04 -7.59 -1.03
N ASP A 41 -9.91 -8.58 -1.25
CA ASP A 41 -9.56 -9.99 -1.09
C ASP A 41 -8.58 -10.46 -2.17
N GLU A 42 -8.82 -10.08 -3.42
CA GLU A 42 -7.91 -10.39 -4.54
C GLU A 42 -6.55 -9.71 -4.36
N PHE A 43 -6.54 -8.47 -3.87
CA PHE A 43 -5.32 -7.77 -3.52
C PHE A 43 -4.48 -8.57 -2.53
N MET A 44 -5.10 -9.15 -1.50
CA MET A 44 -4.39 -9.94 -0.50
C MET A 44 -3.80 -11.20 -1.07
N THR A 45 -4.56 -11.96 -1.85
CA THR A 45 -4.03 -13.18 -2.45
C THR A 45 -2.80 -12.86 -3.31
N LYS A 46 -2.84 -11.77 -4.08
CA LYS A 46 -1.69 -11.30 -4.89
C LYS A 46 -0.54 -10.80 -4.01
N ALA A 47 -0.83 -9.99 -3.01
CA ALA A 47 0.17 -9.42 -2.10
C ALA A 47 0.86 -10.52 -1.29
N GLU A 48 0.12 -11.45 -0.69
CA GLU A 48 0.65 -12.59 0.06
C GLU A 48 1.52 -13.48 -0.83
N THR A 49 1.02 -13.87 -2.01
CA THR A 49 1.80 -14.67 -2.97
C THR A 49 3.11 -13.96 -3.33
N LEU A 50 3.04 -12.66 -3.58
CA LEU A 50 4.22 -11.85 -3.90
C LEU A 50 5.18 -11.76 -2.71
N LEU A 51 4.68 -11.47 -1.51
CA LEU A 51 5.49 -11.32 -0.30
C LEU A 51 6.19 -12.63 0.05
N THR A 52 5.46 -13.76 0.07
CA THR A 52 6.02 -15.08 0.31
C THR A 52 7.05 -15.47 -0.75
N SER A 53 6.76 -15.24 -2.05
CA SER A 53 7.70 -15.57 -3.14
C SER A 53 9.00 -14.76 -3.08
N LYS A 54 8.98 -13.58 -2.45
CA LYS A 54 10.15 -12.71 -2.25
C LYS A 54 10.80 -12.89 -0.87
N GLY A 55 10.32 -13.84 -0.06
CA GLY A 55 10.87 -14.13 1.26
C GLY A 55 10.56 -13.08 2.33
N PHE A 56 9.50 -12.29 2.15
CA PHE A 56 9.07 -11.27 3.09
C PHE A 56 8.16 -11.86 4.18
N SER A 57 8.32 -11.42 5.44
CA SER A 57 7.49 -11.85 6.57
C SER A 57 6.21 -11.00 6.66
N SER A 58 5.04 -11.62 6.57
CA SER A 58 3.75 -10.91 6.51
C SER A 58 3.12 -10.73 7.90
N VAL A 59 2.61 -9.52 8.18
CA VAL A 59 1.72 -9.20 9.31
C VAL A 59 0.48 -8.50 8.74
N THR A 60 -0.63 -9.22 8.68
CA THR A 60 -1.90 -8.72 8.14
C THR A 60 -2.85 -8.31 9.26
N GLY A 61 -3.37 -7.09 9.21
CA GLY A 61 -4.43 -6.61 10.10
C GLY A 61 -5.62 -6.09 9.29
N TRP A 62 -6.85 -6.43 9.71
CA TRP A 62 -8.09 -6.09 8.99
C TRP A 62 -9.05 -5.28 9.84
N ARG A 63 -9.63 -4.24 9.24
CA ARG A 63 -10.88 -3.59 9.64
C ARG A 63 -11.79 -3.46 8.42
N ASP A 64 -13.10 -3.42 8.63
CA ASP A 64 -14.11 -3.56 7.56
C ASP A 64 -14.01 -2.47 6.46
N ASP A 65 -13.46 -1.31 6.83
CA ASP A 65 -13.30 -0.10 6.04
C ASP A 65 -11.89 0.08 5.44
N TYR A 66 -10.88 -0.61 5.98
CA TYR A 66 -9.51 -0.63 5.46
C TYR A 66 -8.75 -1.91 5.82
N GLY A 67 -8.05 -2.47 4.84
CA GLY A 67 -7.12 -3.57 5.04
C GLY A 67 -5.69 -3.04 5.14
N VAL A 68 -4.91 -3.50 6.13
CA VAL A 68 -3.48 -3.21 6.20
C VAL A 68 -2.72 -4.52 6.04
N ALA A 69 -2.06 -4.68 4.89
CA ALA A 69 -1.01 -5.67 4.75
C ALA A 69 0.31 -4.98 5.08
N SER A 70 0.99 -5.40 6.13
CA SER A 70 2.33 -4.88 6.43
C SER A 70 3.34 -6.01 6.45
N THR A 71 4.55 -5.73 5.99
CA THR A 71 5.65 -6.68 6.04
C THR A 71 6.89 -5.98 6.60
N ALA A 72 7.68 -6.73 7.35
CA ALA A 72 9.02 -6.31 7.76
C ALA A 72 10.03 -6.99 6.83
N VAL A 73 10.90 -6.20 6.21
CA VAL A 73 11.94 -6.69 5.31
C VAL A 73 13.28 -6.17 5.78
N GLN A 74 14.35 -6.95 5.62
CA GLN A 74 15.70 -6.47 5.93
C GLN A 74 16.40 -6.09 4.63
N TYR A 75 16.91 -4.87 4.55
CA TYR A 75 17.68 -4.41 3.38
C TYR A 75 18.99 -3.77 3.82
N ARG A 76 20.10 -4.30 3.31
CA ARG A 76 21.46 -3.89 3.69
C ARG A 76 21.71 -3.89 5.21
N GLY A 77 21.06 -4.82 5.93
CA GLY A 77 21.19 -4.95 7.38
C GLY A 77 20.17 -4.14 8.20
N THR A 78 19.50 -3.15 7.61
CA THR A 78 18.50 -2.33 8.31
C THR A 78 17.09 -2.93 8.17
N PRO A 79 16.36 -3.13 9.28
CA PRO A 79 14.93 -3.44 9.24
C PRO A 79 14.16 -2.30 8.55
N GLN A 80 13.29 -2.66 7.62
CA GLN A 80 12.47 -1.73 6.87
C GLN A 80 11.05 -2.26 6.93
N ARG A 81 10.10 -1.41 7.33
CA ARG A 81 8.69 -1.79 7.25
C ARG A 81 8.12 -1.29 5.95
N ILE A 82 7.45 -2.19 5.26
CA ILE A 82 6.69 -1.89 4.08
C ILE A 82 5.23 -2.05 4.45
N GLY A 83 4.49 -0.95 4.42
CA GLY A 83 3.05 -0.96 4.61
C GLY A 83 2.35 -0.87 3.26
N MET A 84 1.46 -1.81 2.98
CA MET A 84 0.50 -1.73 1.88
C MET A 84 -0.90 -1.56 2.47
N TYR A 85 -1.45 -0.36 2.31
CA TYR A 85 -2.74 0.00 2.87
C TYR A 85 -3.78 -0.02 1.76
N TYR A 86 -4.79 -0.86 1.90
CA TYR A 86 -5.91 -0.95 0.97
C TYR A 86 -7.13 -0.24 1.57
N ALA A 87 -7.56 0.86 0.95
CA ALA A 87 -8.83 1.51 1.25
C ALA A 87 -9.90 1.08 0.24
N ARG A 88 -11.10 0.74 0.71
CA ARG A 88 -12.25 0.38 -0.15
C ARG A 88 -12.98 1.65 -0.65
N PRO A 89 -13.62 1.59 -1.84
CA PRO A 89 -14.55 2.60 -2.28
C PRO A 89 -15.75 2.63 -1.33
N THR A 90 -15.88 3.74 -0.61
CA THR A 90 -17.03 4.02 0.28
C THR A 90 -17.61 5.40 -0.07
N SER A 91 -18.70 5.81 0.57
CA SER A 91 -19.27 7.16 0.41
C SER A 91 -18.26 8.29 0.72
N PHE A 92 -17.17 7.98 1.45
CA PHE A 92 -16.07 8.92 1.69
C PHE A 92 -15.29 9.29 0.42
N TRP A 93 -15.26 8.41 -0.59
CA TRP A 93 -14.57 8.62 -1.87
C TRP A 93 -15.27 9.65 -2.76
N ASP A 94 -16.45 10.12 -2.37
CA ASP A 94 -17.17 11.15 -3.14
C ASP A 94 -16.46 12.52 -3.11
N GLN A 95 -15.47 12.69 -2.23
CA GLN A 95 -14.69 13.91 -2.09
C GLN A 95 -13.79 14.16 -3.32
N PRO A 96 -13.56 15.44 -3.69
CA PRO A 96 -12.76 15.80 -4.87
C PRO A 96 -11.35 15.20 -4.89
N ARG A 97 -10.72 14.99 -3.73
CA ARG A 97 -9.38 14.41 -3.60
C ARG A 97 -9.23 12.97 -4.10
N TYR A 98 -10.35 12.27 -4.34
CA TYR A 98 -10.39 10.92 -4.90
C TYR A 98 -10.85 10.88 -6.37
N ALA A 99 -10.87 12.03 -7.06
CA ALA A 99 -11.32 12.11 -8.45
C ALA A 99 -10.54 11.18 -9.41
N GLU A 100 -9.24 11.03 -9.20
CA GLU A 100 -8.38 10.14 -10.01
C GLU A 100 -8.77 8.66 -9.86
N LEU A 101 -9.05 8.20 -8.63
CA LEU A 101 -9.55 6.84 -8.37
C LEU A 101 -10.89 6.57 -9.07
N ARG A 102 -11.80 7.54 -9.03
CA ARG A 102 -13.10 7.43 -9.71
C ARG A 102 -12.96 7.38 -11.22
N ALA A 103 -12.09 8.22 -11.79
CA ALA A 103 -11.81 8.22 -13.22
C ALA A 103 -11.23 6.87 -13.70
N LEU A 104 -10.39 6.25 -12.86
CA LEU A 104 -9.82 4.93 -13.10
C LEU A 104 -10.78 3.77 -12.78
N LYS A 105 -11.98 4.05 -12.27
CA LYS A 105 -12.93 3.04 -11.76
C LYS A 105 -12.26 2.06 -10.78
N ALA A 106 -11.39 2.59 -9.93
CA ALA A 106 -10.62 1.79 -8.99
C ALA A 106 -11.54 1.08 -7.99
N GLN A 107 -11.21 -0.16 -7.68
CA GLN A 107 -11.83 -0.96 -6.62
C GLN A 107 -11.11 -0.80 -5.28
N GLY A 108 -9.96 -0.13 -5.25
CA GLY A 108 -9.19 0.16 -4.05
C GLY A 108 -8.12 1.21 -4.26
N GLN A 109 -7.70 1.86 -3.18
CA GLN A 109 -6.49 2.66 -3.15
C GLN A 109 -5.43 1.89 -2.36
N VAL A 110 -4.27 1.69 -2.97
CA VAL A 110 -3.10 1.08 -2.33
C VAL A 110 -2.09 2.17 -2.02
N MET A 111 -1.72 2.34 -0.76
CA MET A 111 -0.57 3.14 -0.37
C MET A 111 0.58 2.21 -0.01
N VAL A 112 1.75 2.44 -0.61
CA VAL A 112 3.00 1.81 -0.23
C VAL A 112 3.82 2.82 0.55
N SER A 113 4.17 2.48 1.79
CA SER A 113 5.11 3.24 2.61
C SER A 113 6.36 2.42 2.88
N VAL A 114 7.51 3.08 2.99
CA VAL A 114 8.78 2.47 3.42
C VAL A 114 9.30 3.25 4.62
N SER A 115 9.36 2.64 5.80
CA SER A 115 9.96 3.25 6.98
C SER A 115 11.18 2.49 7.48
N GLU A 116 12.20 3.23 7.93
CA GLU A 116 13.43 2.66 8.50
C GLU A 116 13.25 2.15 9.94
N THR A 117 12.07 2.32 10.53
CA THR A 117 11.76 1.99 11.92
C THR A 117 10.41 1.29 12.05
N ASP A 118 10.32 0.39 13.04
CA ASP A 118 9.10 -0.31 13.41
C ASP A 118 8.10 0.69 14.03
N PRO A 119 6.86 0.83 13.50
CA PRO A 119 5.78 1.59 14.13
C PRO A 119 5.54 1.26 15.61
N ALA A 120 5.98 0.09 16.09
CA ALA A 120 5.94 -0.25 17.51
C ALA A 120 6.78 0.72 18.38
N GLU A 121 7.82 1.37 17.86
CA GLU A 121 8.65 2.35 18.59
C GLU A 121 8.07 3.77 18.59
N ARG A 122 7.01 4.05 17.83
CA ARG A 122 6.33 5.37 17.87
C ARG A 122 5.25 5.47 18.96
N ALA A 123 5.09 4.42 19.76
CA ALA A 123 4.09 4.32 20.81
C ALA A 123 4.66 4.40 22.24
N GLU A 124 5.92 4.79 22.41
CA GLU A 124 6.52 5.17 23.71
C GLU A 124 6.57 6.69 23.91
#